data_AF-A0A3B9X4A3-F1
#
_entry.id   AF-A0A3B9X4A3-F1
#
_cell.length_a   1.000
_cell.length_b   1.000
_cell.length_c   1.000
_cell.angle_alpha   90.00
_cell.angle_beta   90.00
_cell.angle_gamma   90.00
#
_symmetry.space_group_name_H-M   'P 1'
#
loop_
_entity.id
_entity.type
_entity.pdbx_description
1 polymer ?
#
loop_
_entity_poly.entity_id
_entity_poly.type
_entity_poly.pdbx_seq_one_letter_code
_entity_poly.pdbx_strand_id
1 'polypeptide(L)' 'MARKFTLESLDYDVDDLTEDGQKIWSRMLFALQKLDELSGQHALLTRAKNAYIEDIKNEVVQSKSGVDFAALFSDD' A
#
# COMPACT_ATOMS: atom_id res chain seq x y z
N MET A 1 -14.16 -12.21 -17.97
CA MET A 1 -12.90 -12.19 -17.19
C MET A 1 -12.34 -13.59 -17.26
N ALA A 2 -11.24 -13.82 -17.98
CA ALA A 2 -10.67 -15.16 -18.13
C ALA A 2 -10.21 -15.68 -16.77
N ARG A 3 -10.80 -16.77 -16.27
CA ARG A 3 -10.41 -17.41 -15.01
C ARG A 3 -9.28 -18.39 -15.29
N LYS A 4 -8.10 -17.85 -15.59
CA LYS A 4 -6.92 -18.67 -15.86
C LYS A 4 -5.86 -18.44 -14.79
N PHE A 5 -5.12 -19.49 -14.48
CA PHE A 5 -3.97 -19.41 -13.60
C PHE A 5 -2.79 -20.17 -14.18
N THR A 6 -1.60 -19.62 -14.01
CA THR A 6 -0.38 -20.22 -14.53
C THR A 6 0.31 -20.98 -13.41
N LEU A 7 0.57 -22.27 -13.63
CA LEU A 7 1.35 -23.11 -12.73
C LEU A 7 2.42 -23.82 -13.55
N GLU A 8 3.68 -23.72 -13.14
CA GLU A 8 4.81 -24.33 -13.87
C GLU A 8 4.90 -23.92 -15.35
N SER A 9 4.52 -22.68 -15.68
CA SER A 9 4.45 -22.13 -17.05
C SER A 9 3.36 -22.72 -17.95
N LEU A 10 2.41 -23.48 -17.37
CA LEU A 10 1.20 -23.95 -18.03
C LEU A 10 0.00 -23.12 -17.57
N ASP A 11 -0.83 -22.69 -18.52
CA ASP A 11 -2.08 -21.99 -18.23
C ASP A 11 -3.22 -22.99 -18.04
N TYR A 12 -3.84 -22.94 -16.88
CA TYR A 12 -4.99 -23.75 -16.51
C TYR A 12 -6.25 -22.91 -16.46
N ASP A 13 -7.37 -23.45 -16.94
CA ASP A 13 -8.67 -22.85 -16.69
C ASP A 13 -9.17 -23.28 -15.30
N VAL A 14 -9.71 -22.33 -14.55
CA VAL A 14 -10.33 -22.60 -13.25
C VAL A 14 -11.59 -23.43 -13.43
N ASP A 15 -12.25 -23.33 -14.59
CA ASP A 15 -13.46 -24.10 -14.88
C ASP A 15 -13.15 -25.61 -15.04
N ASP A 16 -11.89 -25.98 -15.30
CA ASP A 16 -11.42 -27.38 -15.35
C ASP A 16 -11.13 -27.98 -13.95
N LEU A 17 -11.14 -27.16 -12.88
CA LEU A 17 -10.97 -27.63 -11.51
C LEU A 17 -12.23 -28.32 -10.98
N THR A 18 -12.04 -29.21 -10.01
CA THR A 18 -13.16 -29.73 -9.19
C THR A 18 -13.85 -28.59 -8.45
N GLU A 19 -15.12 -28.79 -8.05
CA GLU A 19 -15.87 -27.76 -7.31
C GLU A 19 -15.14 -27.25 -6.06
N ASP A 20 -14.45 -28.14 -5.35
CA ASP A 20 -13.64 -27.77 -4.19
C ASP A 20 -12.37 -26.99 -4.59
N GLY A 21 -11.76 -27.33 -5.73
CA GLY A 21 -10.66 -26.56 -6.30
C GLY A 21 -11.08 -25.14 -6.67
N GLN A 22 -12.27 -24.96 -7.26
CA GLN A 22 -12.82 -23.64 -7.58
C GLN A 22 -13.10 -22.80 -6.33
N LYS A 23 -13.59 -23.43 -5.24
CA LYS A 23 -13.77 -22.76 -3.94
C LYS A 23 -12.45 -22.33 -3.32
N ILE A 24 -11.40 -23.15 -3.41
CA ILE A 24 -10.08 -22.78 -2.91
C ILE A 24 -9.50 -21.64 -3.74
N TRP A 25 -9.60 -21.74 -5.07
CA TRP A 25 -9.15 -20.69 -5.99
C TRP A 25 -9.80 -19.34 -5.69
N SER A 26 -11.13 -19.31 -5.56
CA SER A 26 -11.86 -18.07 -5.26
C SER A 26 -11.46 -17.45 -3.92
N ARG A 27 -11.26 -18.26 -2.87
CA ARG A 27 -10.78 -17.79 -1.56
C ARG A 27 -9.36 -17.25 -1.64
N MET A 28 -8.48 -17.92 -2.38
CA MET A 28 -7.11 -17.48 -2.58
C MET A 28 -7.07 -16.16 -3.34
N LEU A 29 -7.82 -16.04 -4.44
CA LEU A 29 -7.91 -14.81 -5.22
C LEU A 29 -8.41 -13.64 -4.36
N PHE A 30 -9.45 -13.87 -3.56
CA PHE A 30 -9.95 -12.87 -2.61
C PHE A 30 -8.88 -12.45 -1.60
N ALA A 31 -8.17 -13.41 -1.01
CA ALA A 31 -7.11 -13.12 -0.04
C ALA A 31 -5.96 -12.31 -0.67
N LEU A 32 -5.55 -12.64 -1.91
CA LEU A 32 -4.53 -11.90 -2.64
C LEU A 32 -4.96 -10.47 -2.94
N GLN A 33 -6.20 -10.28 -3.41
CA GLN A 33 -6.75 -8.94 -3.65
C GLN A 33 -6.79 -8.11 -2.35
N LYS A 34 -7.20 -8.73 -1.24
CA LYS A 34 -7.23 -8.05 0.05
C LYS A 34 -5.84 -7.70 0.55
N LEU A 35 -4.86 -8.57 0.31
CA LEU A 35 -3.47 -8.32 0.68
C LEU A 35 -2.89 -7.12 -0.08
N ASP A 36 -3.17 -7.02 -1.39
CA ASP A 36 -2.74 -5.89 -2.21
C ASP A 36 -3.36 -4.56 -1.73
N GLU A 37 -4.67 -4.57 -1.46
CA GLU A 37 -5.38 -3.41 -0.90
C GLU A 37 -4.78 -2.95 0.44
N LEU A 38 -4.56 -3.89 1.36
CA LEU A 38 -4.00 -3.60 2.69
C LEU A 38 -2.54 -3.13 2.61
N SER A 39 -1.76 -3.67 1.68
CA SER A 39 -0.38 -3.22 1.42
C SER A 39 -0.37 -1.76 0.95
N GLY A 40 -1.26 -1.40 0.02
CA GLY A 40 -1.45 -0.02 -0.43
C GLY A 40 -1.86 0.92 0.71
N GLN A 41 -2.82 0.52 1.55
CA GLN A 41 -3.24 1.30 2.71
C GLN A 41 -2.11 1.49 3.72
N HIS A 42 -1.33 0.43 3.99
CA HIS A 42 -0.19 0.50 4.89
C HIS A 42 0.88 1.49 4.38
N ALA A 43 1.19 1.46 3.08
CA ALA A 43 2.12 2.40 2.47
C ALA A 43 1.64 3.86 2.59
N LEU A 44 0.35 4.10 2.32
CA LEU A 44 -0.27 5.43 2.45
C LEU A 44 -0.20 5.96 3.89
N LEU A 45 -0.60 5.14 4.87
CA LEU A 45 -0.58 5.51 6.29
C LEU A 45 0.84 5.73 6.80
N THR A 46 1.80 4.94 6.34
CA THR A 46 3.22 5.11 6.69
C THR A 46 3.73 6.45 6.19
N ARG A 47 3.40 6.82 4.94
CA ARG A 47 3.78 8.12 4.38
C ARG A 47 3.15 9.28 5.15
N ALA A 48 1.86 9.19 5.45
CA ALA A 48 1.16 10.22 6.22
C ALA A 48 1.75 10.39 7.63
N LYS A 49 2.06 9.28 8.32
CA LYS A 49 2.71 9.28 9.63
C LYS A 49 4.08 9.96 9.57
N ASN A 50 4.89 9.65 8.56
CA ASN A 50 6.22 10.23 8.41
C ASN A 50 6.16 11.74 8.17
N ALA A 51 5.24 12.21 7.31
CA ALA A 51 5.02 13.63 7.09
C ALA A 51 4.61 14.36 8.38
N TYR A 52 3.66 13.81 9.13
CA TYR A 52 3.25 14.39 10.42
C TYR A 52 4.41 14.49 11.43
N ILE A 53 5.26 13.46 11.51
CA ILE A 53 6.45 13.48 12.37
C ILE A 53 7.44 14.56 11.91
N GLU A 54 7.58 14.77 10.60
CA GLU A 54 8.44 15.80 10.04
C GLU A 54 7.92 17.20 10.35
N ASP A 55 6.61 17.44 10.19
CA ASP A 55 5.96 18.69 10.54
C ASP A 55 6.18 19.05 12.02
N ILE A 56 5.97 18.09 12.93
CA ILE A 56 6.24 18.30 14.37
C ILE A 56 7.72 18.64 14.62
N LYS A 57 8.66 17.96 13.95
CA LYS A 57 10.09 18.26 14.13
C LYS A 57 10.40 19.69 13.69
N ASN A 58 9.82 20.13 12.58
CA ASN A 58 9.99 21.49 12.08
C ASN A 58 9.40 22.51 13.06
N GLU A 59 8.19 22.28 13.58
CA GLU A 59 7.56 23.14 14.60
C GLU A 59 8.42 23.25 15.87
N VAL A 60 8.97 22.14 16.37
CA VAL A 60 9.83 22.13 17.56
C VAL A 60 11.13 22.88 17.32
N VAL A 61 11.74 22.73 16.14
CA VAL A 61 12.97 23.45 15.79
C VAL A 61 12.71 24.95 15.65
N GLN A 62 11.60 25.35 15.01
CA GLN A 62 11.16 26.75 14.93
C GLN A 62 10.89 27.34 16.33
N SER A 63 10.17 26.60 17.19
CA SER A 63 9.88 27.03 18.56
C SER A 63 11.14 27.23 19.42
N LYS A 64 12.13 26.34 19.29
CA LYS A 64 13.38 26.42 20.06
C LYS A 64 14.38 27.45 19.53
N SER A 65 14.42 27.66 18.21
CA SER A 65 15.33 28.61 17.59
C SER A 65 14.77 30.04 17.56
N GLY A 66 13.44 30.20 17.66
CA GLY A 66 12.77 31.50 17.49
C GLY A 66 12.80 32.01 16.05
N VAL A 67 13.26 31.18 15.11
CA VAL A 67 13.46 31.53 13.70
C VAL A 67 12.44 30.76 12.87
N ASP A 68 11.63 31.49 12.10
CA ASP A 68 10.72 30.91 11.14
C ASP A 68 11.49 30.46 9.89
N PHE A 69 11.76 29.16 9.78
CA PHE A 69 12.45 28.59 8.64
C PHE A 69 11.64 28.73 7.35
N ALA A 70 10.30 28.74 7.40
CA ALA A 70 9.48 28.95 6.22
C ALA A 70 9.68 30.37 5.65
N ALA A 71 9.86 31.37 6.52
CA ALA A 71 10.17 32.75 6.11
C ALA A 71 11.63 32.95 5.67
N LEU A 72 12.57 32.12 6.13
CA LEU A 72 13.98 32.17 5.71
C LEU A 72 14.23 31.58 4.32
N PHE A 73 13.40 30.63 3.89
CA PHE A 73 13.53 29.98 2.58
C PHE A 73 12.48 30.48 1.56
N SER A 74 11.71 31.52 1.88
CA SER A 74 10.72 32.13 0.98
C SER A 74 11.25 33.27 0.11
N ASP A 75 12.54 33.61 0.20
CA ASP A 75 13.22 34.60 -0.66
C ASP A 75 14.23 33.90 -1.60
N ASP A 76 13.69 33.29 -2.66
CA ASP A 76 14.15 33.25 -4.08
C ASP A 76 13.28 32.27 -4.90
#